data_AF-A0A7K3DFX6-F1
#
_entry.id   AF-A0A7K3DFX6-F1
#
_cell.length_a   1.000
_cell.length_b   1.000
_cell.length_c   1.000
_cell.angle_alpha   90.00
_cell.angle_beta   90.00
_cell.angle_gamma   90.00
#
_symmetry.space_group_name_H-M   'P 1'
#
loop_
_entity.id
_entity.type
_entity.pdbx_description
1 polymer ?
#
loop_
_entity_poly.entity_id
_entity_poly.type
_entity_poly.pdbx_seq_one_letter_code
_entity_poly.pdbx_strand_id
1 'polypeptide(L)'
;MTHSPEPDTGATGPGWRDFARTHWSRGPAVVTDAPGPGLAPEAVHALLAAAATRPGATRLTTSDALLPDPGPLLPGPRDPDISAYVRRLAHAPELSGDGWLLTAADPLAHDPVSWSRVRDVLDGLWRLVGRPPLPVTAELAAGDRHHTPDEQPAQADTAGLTWVLDGALTVRVRPEHTGTEYVLHARAGDLVHWPAGSRRLEHRPGPCTTLHLAVPARRDAALPHVCEVLAALMRDPAPGPPPSAPSAASVTPDGRLTVPAALREHAERFRHALADRAPERALLLRWAALCSAA
;
A
#
# COMPACT_ATOMS: atom_id res chain seq x y z
N MET A 1 -8.38 -50.43 -1.64
CA MET A 1 -8.87 -49.09 -2.01
C MET A 1 -8.77 -48.23 -0.77
N THR A 2 -7.63 -47.56 -0.62
CA THR A 2 -7.27 -46.74 0.53
C THR A 2 -7.52 -45.29 0.10
N HIS A 3 -8.56 -44.67 0.64
CA HIS A 3 -8.81 -43.24 0.46
C HIS A 3 -7.78 -42.47 1.29
N SER A 4 -6.76 -41.94 0.61
CA SER A 4 -5.94 -40.87 1.18
C SER A 4 -6.80 -39.60 1.28
N PRO A 5 -6.83 -38.91 2.44
CA PRO A 5 -7.46 -37.61 2.53
C PRO A 5 -6.62 -36.59 1.75
N GLU A 6 -7.26 -35.87 0.84
CA GLU A 6 -6.70 -34.67 0.23
C GLU A 6 -6.33 -33.65 1.31
N PRO A 7 -5.22 -32.92 1.18
CA PRO A 7 -4.89 -31.84 2.08
C PRO A 7 -5.87 -30.68 1.82
N ASP A 8 -6.75 -30.45 2.78
CA ASP A 8 -7.65 -29.30 2.86
C ASP A 8 -6.80 -28.01 2.94
N THR A 9 -6.45 -27.48 1.77
CA THR A 9 -5.58 -26.31 1.58
C THR A 9 -6.37 -25.02 1.39
N GLY A 10 -7.65 -25.03 1.75
CA GLY A 10 -8.50 -23.85 1.70
C GLY A 10 -8.67 -23.22 3.08
N ALA A 11 -7.80 -22.27 3.45
CA ALA A 11 -8.03 -21.36 4.57
C ALA A 11 -9.21 -20.39 4.27
N THR A 12 -10.39 -20.91 3.95
CA THR A 12 -11.67 -20.21 4.06
C THR A 12 -12.11 -20.24 5.52
N GLY A 13 -11.30 -19.62 6.39
CA GLY A 13 -11.69 -19.42 7.78
C GLY A 13 -12.95 -18.54 7.84
N PRO A 14 -13.87 -18.78 8.80
CA PRO A 14 -15.08 -17.97 9.01
C PRO A 14 -14.80 -16.46 9.21
N GLY A 15 -13.55 -16.08 9.53
CA GLY A 15 -13.13 -14.69 9.76
C GLY A 15 -13.30 -13.75 8.58
N TRP A 16 -12.90 -14.13 7.35
CA TRP A 16 -12.97 -13.20 6.22
C TRP A 16 -14.40 -12.83 5.79
N ARG A 17 -15.33 -13.78 5.88
CA ARG A 17 -16.73 -13.54 5.52
C ARG A 17 -17.38 -12.55 6.47
N ASP A 18 -17.17 -12.74 7.78
CA ASP A 18 -17.71 -11.80 8.76
C ASP A 18 -17.04 -10.43 8.64
N PHE A 19 -15.71 -10.39 8.50
CA PHE A 19 -14.97 -9.16 8.27
C PHE A 19 -15.45 -8.37 7.05
N ALA A 20 -15.55 -9.03 5.88
CA ALA A 20 -16.00 -8.40 4.63
C ALA A 20 -17.43 -7.86 4.78
N ARG A 21 -18.29 -8.62 5.46
CA ARG A 21 -19.66 -8.21 5.70
C ARG A 21 -19.75 -7.08 6.69
N THR A 22 -18.95 -7.02 7.74
CA THR A 22 -19.20 -6.12 8.89
C THR A 22 -18.33 -4.86 8.82
N HIS A 23 -17.08 -4.97 8.35
CA HIS A 23 -16.07 -3.93 8.48
C HIS A 23 -15.56 -3.38 7.16
N TRP A 24 -15.40 -4.21 6.13
CA TRP A 24 -14.82 -3.78 4.84
C TRP A 24 -15.58 -2.61 4.24
N SER A 25 -14.86 -1.52 3.95
CA SER A 25 -15.40 -0.23 3.46
C SER A 25 -16.42 0.47 4.37
N ARG A 26 -16.65 -0.01 5.61
CA ARG A 26 -17.68 0.54 6.52
C ARG A 26 -17.10 1.29 7.69
N GLY A 27 -16.07 0.75 8.33
CA GLY A 27 -15.51 1.38 9.51
C GLY A 27 -14.20 0.78 9.99
N PRO A 28 -13.47 1.50 10.84
CA PRO A 28 -12.26 0.99 11.46
C PRO A 28 -12.58 -0.18 12.41
N ALA A 29 -11.70 -1.17 12.48
CA ALA A 29 -11.91 -2.36 13.29
C ALA A 29 -10.59 -3.03 13.70
N VAL A 30 -10.63 -3.75 14.82
CA VAL A 30 -9.63 -4.76 15.19
C VAL A 30 -10.27 -6.13 15.03
N VAL A 31 -9.60 -7.03 14.33
CA VAL A 31 -10.05 -8.39 14.06
C VAL A 31 -9.07 -9.34 14.74
N THR A 32 -9.51 -9.98 15.82
CA THR A 32 -8.67 -10.86 16.66
C THR A 32 -8.52 -12.27 16.08
N ASP A 33 -9.47 -12.70 15.25
CA ASP A 33 -9.48 -14.02 14.60
C ASP A 33 -9.18 -13.94 13.09
N ALA A 34 -8.42 -12.91 12.69
CA ALA A 34 -7.99 -12.78 11.30
C ALA A 34 -6.96 -13.88 10.98
N PRO A 35 -6.99 -14.45 9.77
CA PRO A 35 -5.89 -15.29 9.33
C PRO A 35 -4.57 -14.51 9.41
N GLY A 36 -3.56 -15.12 10.01
CA GLY A 36 -2.21 -14.54 10.04
C GLY A 36 -1.67 -14.34 8.62
N PRO A 37 -0.72 -13.41 8.41
CA PRO A 37 -0.28 -13.03 7.07
C PRO A 37 0.62 -14.07 6.39
N GLY A 38 0.82 -15.24 7.00
CA GLY A 38 1.66 -16.30 6.45
C GLY A 38 3.17 -16.00 6.51
N LEU A 39 3.59 -15.03 7.32
CA LEU A 39 5.00 -14.68 7.52
C LEU A 39 5.51 -15.26 8.85
N ALA A 40 6.60 -16.00 8.78
CA ALA A 40 7.33 -16.44 9.97
C ALA A 40 8.22 -15.30 10.51
N PRO A 41 8.51 -15.24 11.82
CA PRO A 41 9.39 -14.21 12.40
C PRO A 41 10.76 -14.10 11.72
N GLU A 42 11.33 -15.21 11.28
CA GLU A 42 12.62 -15.25 10.58
C GLU A 42 12.52 -14.59 9.20
N ALA A 43 11.41 -14.80 8.49
CA ALA A 43 11.16 -14.16 7.20
C ALA A 43 10.99 -12.65 7.36
N VAL A 44 10.32 -12.19 8.41
CA VAL A 44 10.15 -10.76 8.74
C VAL A 44 11.50 -10.09 8.91
N HIS A 45 12.40 -10.67 9.72
CA HIS A 45 13.74 -10.14 9.90
C HIS A 45 14.56 -10.14 8.60
N ALA A 46 14.51 -11.25 7.85
CA ALA A 46 15.22 -11.37 6.58
C ALA A 46 14.75 -10.31 5.55
N LEU A 47 13.46 -10.02 5.50
CA LEU A 47 12.88 -8.98 4.65
C LEU A 47 13.37 -7.57 5.03
N LEU A 48 13.39 -7.24 6.32
CA LEU A 48 13.92 -5.96 6.81
C LEU A 48 15.41 -5.81 6.51
N ALA A 49 16.20 -6.85 6.76
CA ALA A 49 17.64 -6.86 6.48
C ALA A 49 17.92 -6.74 4.98
N ALA A 50 17.18 -7.46 4.13
CA ALA A 50 17.31 -7.35 2.68
C ALA A 50 16.94 -5.94 2.19
N ALA A 51 15.87 -5.34 2.71
CA ALA A 51 15.51 -3.96 2.39
C ALA A 51 16.59 -2.97 2.80
N ALA A 52 17.21 -3.15 3.96
CA ALA A 52 18.29 -2.29 4.46
C ALA A 52 19.54 -2.25 3.55
N THR A 53 19.77 -3.27 2.73
CA THR A 53 20.87 -3.27 1.75
C THR A 53 20.59 -2.42 0.51
N ARG A 54 19.35 -1.99 0.30
CA ARG A 54 18.91 -1.26 -0.90
C ARG A 54 18.78 0.23 -0.58
N PRO A 55 19.45 1.12 -1.34
CA PRO A 55 19.31 2.56 -1.15
C PRO A 55 17.84 3.01 -1.24
N GLY A 56 17.39 3.77 -0.23
CA GLY A 56 16.05 4.37 -0.19
C GLY A 56 14.89 3.41 0.09
N ALA A 57 15.15 2.10 0.24
CA ALA A 57 14.10 1.13 0.53
C ALA A 57 13.66 1.11 1.99
N THR A 58 14.51 1.60 2.90
CA THR A 58 14.22 1.71 4.33
C THR A 58 14.31 3.15 4.81
N ARG A 59 13.50 3.47 5.83
CA ARG A 59 13.56 4.74 6.56
C ARG A 59 13.59 4.44 8.05
N LEU A 60 14.54 5.04 8.76
CA LEU A 60 14.61 4.99 10.21
C LEU A 60 14.23 6.36 10.76
N THR A 61 13.14 6.44 11.53
CA THR A 61 12.67 7.67 12.16
C THR A 61 12.76 7.56 13.66
N THR A 62 13.04 8.67 14.33
CA THR A 62 12.72 8.87 15.75
C THR A 62 11.36 9.58 15.86
N SER A 63 10.89 9.78 17.08
CA SER A 63 9.71 10.63 17.34
C SER A 63 9.83 12.04 16.74
N ASP A 64 11.07 12.55 16.59
CA ASP A 64 11.32 13.94 16.19
C ASP A 64 11.69 14.08 14.70
N ALA A 65 12.37 13.10 14.11
CA ALA A 65 12.92 13.26 12.76
C ALA A 65 13.21 11.95 12.03
N LEU A 66 13.33 12.05 10.71
CA LEU A 66 13.96 11.03 9.87
C LEU A 66 15.48 11.08 10.03
N LEU A 67 16.11 9.91 10.21
CA LEU A 67 17.56 9.78 10.20
C LEU A 67 18.01 9.63 8.73
N PRO A 68 18.75 10.60 8.16
CA PRO A 68 19.11 10.58 6.74
C PRO A 68 20.16 9.53 6.38
N ASP A 69 21.06 9.21 7.32
CA ASP A 69 22.08 8.17 7.16
C ASP A 69 22.07 7.25 8.37
N PRO A 70 21.15 6.27 8.43
CA PRO A 70 21.03 5.38 9.58
C PRO A 70 22.22 4.42 9.71
N GLY A 71 23.02 4.21 8.66
CA GLY A 71 24.25 3.43 8.66
C GLY A 71 24.18 2.15 9.52
N PRO A 72 24.96 2.05 10.62
CA PRO A 72 25.01 0.87 11.46
C PRO A 72 23.72 0.60 12.26
N LEU A 73 22.77 1.54 12.32
CA LEU A 73 21.47 1.37 12.99
C LEU A 73 20.49 0.54 12.15
N LEU A 74 20.80 0.27 10.88
CA LEU A 74 20.00 -0.66 10.08
C LEU A 74 20.27 -2.12 10.49
N PRO A 75 19.32 -3.04 10.27
CA PRO A 75 19.54 -4.47 10.49
C PRO A 75 20.73 -4.97 9.67
N GLY A 76 21.58 -5.79 10.28
CA GLY A 76 22.77 -6.31 9.62
C GLY A 76 23.21 -7.69 10.12
N PRO A 77 24.38 -8.18 9.69
CA PRO A 77 24.84 -9.54 10.01
C PRO A 77 25.02 -9.85 11.50
N ARG A 78 25.02 -8.83 12.37
CA ARG A 78 25.09 -8.98 13.82
C ARG A 78 23.74 -9.28 14.47
N ASP A 79 22.66 -9.16 13.71
CA ASP A 79 21.30 -9.38 14.15
C ASP A 79 20.83 -10.74 13.58
N PRO A 80 20.88 -11.84 14.35
CA PRO A 80 20.36 -13.13 13.90
C PRO A 80 18.84 -13.14 13.72
N ASP A 81 18.13 -12.26 14.44
CA ASP A 81 16.68 -12.14 14.44
C ASP A 81 16.25 -10.70 14.79
N ILE A 82 14.95 -10.44 14.69
CA ILE A 82 14.36 -9.13 14.96
C ILE A 82 14.53 -8.72 16.43
N SER A 83 14.49 -9.66 17.37
CA SER A 83 14.66 -9.37 18.79
C SER A 83 16.09 -8.95 19.11
N ALA A 84 17.09 -9.53 18.45
CA ALA A 84 18.48 -9.13 18.55
C ALA A 84 18.70 -7.73 17.98
N TYR A 85 18.07 -7.41 16.84
CA TYR A 85 18.07 -6.07 16.28
C TYR A 85 17.50 -5.03 17.26
N VAL A 86 16.29 -5.29 17.80
CA VAL A 86 15.65 -4.41 18.79
C VAL A 86 16.52 -4.24 20.04
N ARG A 87 17.08 -5.34 20.58
CA ARG A 87 18.00 -5.28 21.73
C ARG A 87 19.23 -4.44 21.42
N ARG A 88 19.80 -4.55 20.22
CA ARG A 88 20.95 -3.75 19.82
C ARG A 88 20.61 -2.27 19.77
N LEU A 89 19.48 -1.90 19.15
CA LEU A 89 19.04 -0.51 19.10
C LEU A 89 18.69 0.07 20.46
N ALA A 90 18.16 -0.73 21.39
CA ALA A 90 17.92 -0.29 22.75
C ALA A 90 19.20 0.16 23.50
N HIS A 91 20.39 -0.23 23.02
CA HIS A 91 21.68 0.18 23.56
C HIS A 91 22.44 1.14 22.63
N ALA A 92 21.82 1.61 21.54
CA ALA A 92 22.44 2.56 20.62
C ALA A 92 22.42 3.98 21.23
N PRO A 93 23.58 4.63 21.44
CA PRO A 93 23.65 5.99 21.95
C PRO A 93 22.83 7.00 21.14
N GLU A 94 22.79 6.81 19.82
CA GLU A 94 22.08 7.67 18.86
C GLU A 94 20.55 7.65 19.01
N LEU A 95 20.02 6.64 19.71
CA LEU A 95 18.58 6.45 19.96
C LEU A 95 18.25 6.51 21.46
N SER A 96 19.17 6.97 22.30
CA SER A 96 19.01 6.93 23.76
C SER A 96 17.89 7.87 24.23
N GLY A 97 16.81 7.28 24.72
CA GLY A 97 15.65 8.01 25.26
C GLY A 97 14.54 8.27 24.24
N ASP A 98 14.84 8.15 22.95
CA ASP A 98 13.89 8.39 21.87
C ASP A 98 13.28 7.10 21.36
N GLY A 99 11.98 7.13 21.07
CA GLY A 99 11.32 6.06 20.33
C GLY A 99 11.82 6.03 18.90
N TRP A 100 11.87 4.85 18.29
CA TRP A 100 12.34 4.68 16.90
C TRP A 100 11.41 3.77 16.09
N LEU A 101 11.40 3.98 14.78
CA LEU A 101 10.66 3.18 13.82
C LEU A 101 11.49 2.98 12.55
N LEU A 102 11.82 1.73 12.25
CA LEU A 102 12.31 1.31 10.95
C LEU A 102 11.11 0.91 10.10
N THR A 103 11.00 1.49 8.91
CA THR A 103 10.03 1.08 7.88
C THR A 103 10.78 0.61 6.65
N ALA A 104 10.28 -0.44 6.00
CA ALA A 104 10.74 -0.94 4.71
C ALA A 104 9.57 -0.89 3.72
N ALA A 105 9.77 -0.17 2.61
CA ALA A 105 8.79 -0.06 1.54
C ALA A 105 8.88 -1.24 0.57
N ASP A 106 7.73 -1.80 0.24
CA ASP A 106 7.49 -2.95 -0.64
C ASP A 106 8.50 -4.10 -0.45
N PRO A 107 8.70 -4.60 0.78
CA PRO A 107 9.69 -5.64 1.03
C PRO A 107 9.29 -6.97 0.40
N LEU A 108 7.98 -7.24 0.28
CA LEU A 108 7.45 -8.48 -0.31
C LEU A 108 7.76 -8.61 -1.80
N ALA A 109 7.96 -7.49 -2.50
CA ALA A 109 8.34 -7.45 -3.91
C ALA A 109 9.64 -8.17 -4.24
N HIS A 110 10.50 -8.27 -3.24
CA HIS A 110 11.83 -8.83 -3.37
C HIS A 110 11.92 -10.23 -2.77
N ASP A 111 10.82 -10.78 -2.25
CA ASP A 111 10.73 -12.17 -1.82
C ASP A 111 9.41 -12.81 -2.30
N PRO A 112 9.40 -13.39 -3.51
CA PRO A 112 8.20 -13.98 -4.10
C PRO A 112 7.56 -15.07 -3.23
N VAL A 113 8.33 -15.74 -2.38
CA VAL A 113 7.84 -16.78 -1.46
C VAL A 113 6.98 -16.15 -0.35
N SER A 114 7.50 -15.14 0.36
CA SER A 114 6.71 -14.41 1.35
C SER A 114 5.50 -13.73 0.72
N TRP A 115 5.67 -13.15 -0.48
CA TRP A 115 4.55 -12.53 -1.18
C TRP A 115 3.44 -13.52 -1.53
N SER A 116 3.80 -14.71 -2.03
CA SER A 116 2.81 -15.76 -2.33
C SER A 116 1.99 -16.13 -1.10
N ARG A 117 2.64 -16.29 0.07
CA ARG A 117 1.94 -16.64 1.32
C ARG A 117 0.96 -15.56 1.75
N VAL A 118 1.37 -14.28 1.70
CA VAL A 118 0.48 -13.15 2.00
C VAL A 118 -0.68 -13.11 1.02
N ARG A 119 -0.43 -13.34 -0.28
CA ARG A 119 -1.47 -13.40 -1.31
C ARG A 119 -2.47 -14.53 -1.10
N ASP A 120 -2.01 -15.72 -0.71
CA ASP A 120 -2.88 -16.87 -0.47
C ASP A 120 -3.86 -16.58 0.68
N VAL A 121 -3.39 -15.87 1.71
CA VAL A 121 -4.23 -15.40 2.82
C VAL A 121 -5.28 -14.38 2.34
N LEU A 122 -4.87 -13.44 1.47
CA LEU A 122 -5.75 -12.39 0.93
C LEU A 122 -6.73 -12.90 -0.13
N ASP A 123 -6.46 -14.01 -0.80
CA ASP A 123 -7.35 -14.56 -1.83
C ASP A 123 -8.77 -14.82 -1.30
N GLY A 124 -8.87 -15.29 -0.05
CA GLY A 124 -10.15 -15.45 0.65
C GLY A 124 -10.93 -14.13 0.77
N LEU A 125 -10.25 -13.03 1.09
CA LEU A 125 -10.85 -11.70 1.13
C LEU A 125 -11.27 -11.23 -0.27
N TRP A 126 -10.39 -11.36 -1.27
CA TRP A 126 -10.67 -10.91 -2.65
C TRP A 126 -11.83 -11.65 -3.30
N ARG A 127 -12.06 -12.91 -2.96
CA ARG A 127 -13.25 -13.65 -3.40
C ARG A 127 -14.56 -13.04 -2.87
N LEU A 128 -14.51 -12.33 -1.74
CA LEU A 128 -15.69 -11.73 -1.09
C LEU A 128 -15.90 -10.27 -1.50
N VAL A 129 -14.83 -9.49 -1.62
CA VAL A 129 -14.90 -8.03 -1.85
C VAL A 129 -14.51 -7.60 -3.26
N GLY A 130 -14.08 -8.55 -4.09
CA GLY A 130 -13.49 -8.29 -5.41
C GLY A 130 -11.98 -8.05 -5.32
N ARG A 131 -11.31 -8.09 -6.47
CA ARG A 131 -9.88 -7.81 -6.57
C ARG A 131 -9.61 -6.30 -6.56
N PRO A 132 -8.52 -5.83 -5.93
CA PRO A 132 -8.10 -4.43 -6.02
C PRO A 132 -7.86 -4.02 -7.48
N PRO A 133 -8.24 -2.79 -7.88
CA PRO A 133 -8.04 -2.29 -9.25
C PRO A 133 -6.57 -1.94 -9.54
N LEU A 134 -5.74 -1.81 -8.50
CA LEU A 134 -4.30 -1.55 -8.59
C LEU A 134 -3.56 -2.49 -7.64
N PRO A 135 -2.24 -2.66 -7.82
CA PRO A 135 -1.43 -3.49 -6.93
C PRO A 135 -1.51 -3.02 -5.48
N VAL A 136 -1.51 -3.98 -4.56
CA VAL A 136 -1.42 -3.74 -3.13
C VAL A 136 0.04 -3.47 -2.81
N THR A 137 0.32 -2.37 -2.11
CA THR A 137 1.67 -2.09 -1.61
C THR A 137 1.82 -2.60 -0.18
N ALA A 138 3.04 -2.93 0.19
CA ALA A 138 3.37 -3.47 1.51
C ALA A 138 4.39 -2.59 2.21
N GLU A 139 4.19 -2.37 3.50
CA GLU A 139 5.18 -1.77 4.38
C GLU A 139 5.41 -2.71 5.55
N LEU A 140 6.66 -3.06 5.79
CA LEU A 140 7.06 -3.80 6.99
C LEU A 140 7.73 -2.82 7.93
N ALA A 141 7.29 -2.79 9.19
CA ALA A 141 7.82 -1.86 10.16
C ALA A 141 8.19 -2.57 11.46
N ALA A 142 9.29 -2.15 12.07
CA ALA A 142 9.71 -2.54 13.40
C ALA A 142 10.05 -1.27 14.19
N GLY A 143 9.60 -1.16 15.42
CA GLY A 143 9.86 0.02 16.23
C GLY A 143 9.71 -0.24 17.73
N ASP A 144 10.13 0.74 18.52
CA ASP A 144 10.02 0.72 19.97
C ASP A 144 9.70 2.14 20.48
N ARG A 145 8.71 2.26 21.38
CA ARG A 145 8.25 3.52 22.00
C ARG A 145 7.97 4.67 21.02
N HIS A 146 7.67 4.36 19.77
CA HIS A 146 7.51 5.35 18.71
C HIS A 146 6.06 5.83 18.58
N HIS A 147 5.88 7.12 18.30
CA HIS A 147 4.62 7.68 17.87
C HIS A 147 4.84 8.47 16.58
N THR A 148 3.91 8.36 15.64
CA THR A 148 3.94 9.24 14.47
C THR A 148 3.65 10.67 14.95
N PRO A 149 4.48 11.68 14.59
CA PRO A 149 4.32 13.03 15.09
C PRO A 149 3.06 13.71 14.54
N ASP A 150 2.75 13.46 13.26
CA ASP A 150 1.62 14.05 12.56
C ASP A 150 0.60 12.99 12.12
N GLU A 151 -0.67 13.41 12.08
CA GLU A 151 -1.73 12.61 11.50
C GLU A 151 -1.44 12.39 10.01
N GLN A 152 -1.32 11.13 9.60
CA GLN A 152 -1.08 10.80 8.20
C GLN A 152 -2.32 11.19 7.38
N PRO A 153 -2.11 11.85 6.21
CA PRO A 153 -3.20 12.33 5.40
C PRO A 153 -4.07 11.16 4.92
N ALA A 154 -5.37 11.41 4.80
CA ALA A 154 -6.29 10.44 4.26
C ALA A 154 -5.92 10.13 2.80
N GLN A 155 -5.76 8.84 2.51
CA GLN A 155 -5.67 8.36 1.15
C GLN A 155 -7.09 8.03 0.69
N ALA A 156 -7.66 8.90 -0.16
CA ALA A 156 -9.07 8.85 -0.55
C ALA A 156 -9.53 7.48 -1.06
N ASP A 157 -8.63 6.74 -1.70
CA ASP A 157 -8.95 5.51 -2.41
C ASP A 157 -8.26 4.26 -1.85
N THR A 158 -7.54 4.38 -0.72
CA THR A 158 -6.74 3.28 -0.16
C THR A 158 -7.23 2.88 1.22
N ALA A 159 -7.70 1.64 1.36
CA ALA A 159 -7.97 1.01 2.65
C ALA A 159 -6.67 0.46 3.26
N GLY A 160 -6.59 0.39 4.58
CA GLY A 160 -5.44 -0.18 5.27
C GLY A 160 -5.76 -1.49 5.95
N LEU A 161 -4.82 -2.44 5.86
CA LEU A 161 -4.80 -3.69 6.61
C LEU A 161 -3.45 -3.81 7.31
N THR A 162 -3.41 -3.74 8.64
CA THR A 162 -2.16 -3.85 9.41
C THR A 162 -2.21 -5.05 10.35
N TRP A 163 -1.41 -6.07 10.07
CA TRP A 163 -1.17 -7.16 11.00
C TRP A 163 -0.13 -6.74 12.04
N VAL A 164 -0.42 -6.95 13.31
CA VAL A 164 0.57 -6.88 14.38
C VAL A 164 1.25 -8.24 14.47
N LEU A 165 2.52 -8.30 14.07
CA LEU A 165 3.29 -9.55 14.02
C LEU A 165 3.89 -9.87 15.39
N ASP A 166 4.33 -8.84 16.10
CA ASP A 166 4.84 -8.93 17.46
C ASP A 166 4.56 -7.63 18.22
N GLY A 167 4.40 -7.72 19.55
CA GLY A 167 4.15 -6.58 20.41
C GLY A 167 2.71 -6.05 20.39
N ALA A 168 2.58 -4.71 20.44
CA ALA A 168 1.29 -4.02 20.49
C ALA A 168 1.30 -2.73 19.67
N LEU A 169 0.14 -2.42 19.07
CA LEU A 169 -0.10 -1.22 18.27
C LEU A 169 -1.36 -0.53 18.74
N THR A 170 -1.29 0.80 18.92
CA THR A 170 -2.46 1.65 19.07
C THR A 170 -2.59 2.53 17.84
N VAL A 171 -3.76 2.53 17.20
CA VAL A 171 -4.04 3.36 16.02
C VAL A 171 -5.25 4.24 16.33
N ARG A 172 -5.08 5.55 16.19
CA ARG A 172 -6.21 6.48 16.13
C ARG A 172 -6.59 6.64 14.66
N VAL A 173 -7.84 6.39 14.33
CA VAL A 173 -8.35 6.45 12.95
C VAL A 173 -9.53 7.40 12.90
N ARG A 174 -9.55 8.27 11.89
CA ARG A 174 -10.65 9.19 11.63
C ARG A 174 -11.08 9.12 10.18
N PRO A 175 -12.15 8.37 9.85
CA PRO A 175 -12.71 8.34 8.51
C PRO A 175 -13.30 9.70 8.13
N GLU A 176 -12.97 10.23 6.97
CA GLU A 176 -13.42 11.56 6.53
C GLU A 176 -14.93 11.66 6.36
N HIS A 177 -15.58 10.56 5.95
CA HIS A 177 -17.01 10.53 5.71
C HIS A 177 -17.87 10.59 6.99
N THR A 178 -17.33 10.19 8.14
CA THR A 178 -18.01 10.31 9.45
C THR A 178 -17.42 11.39 10.34
N GLY A 179 -16.12 11.68 10.21
CA GLY A 179 -15.37 12.55 11.11
C GLY A 179 -15.17 11.97 12.51
N THR A 180 -15.71 10.79 12.82
CA THR A 180 -15.61 10.14 14.13
C THR A 180 -14.20 9.60 14.34
N GLU A 181 -13.61 9.90 15.49
CA GLU A 181 -12.33 9.33 15.89
C GLU A 181 -12.54 7.98 16.60
N TYR A 182 -11.79 6.98 16.16
CA TYR A 182 -11.74 5.64 16.72
C TYR A 182 -10.34 5.40 17.29
N VAL A 183 -10.26 4.84 18.50
CA VAL A 183 -9.01 4.37 19.09
C VAL A 183 -9.00 2.85 19.06
N LEU A 184 -8.09 2.28 18.29
CA LEU A 184 -7.96 0.84 18.08
C LEU A 184 -6.72 0.34 18.79
N HIS A 185 -6.87 -0.68 19.62
CA HIS A 185 -5.75 -1.34 20.30
C HIS A 185 -5.63 -2.77 19.78
N ALA A 186 -4.45 -3.11 19.29
CA ALA A 186 -4.15 -4.41 18.71
C ALA A 186 -2.86 -4.98 19.31
N ARG A 187 -2.79 -6.31 19.37
CA ARG A 187 -1.67 -7.10 19.88
C ARG A 187 -1.22 -8.10 18.82
N ALA A 188 -0.08 -8.73 19.05
CA ALA A 188 0.44 -9.78 18.18
C ALA A 188 -0.66 -10.80 17.80
N GLY A 189 -0.83 -11.01 16.50
CA GLY A 189 -1.89 -11.85 15.90
C GLY A 189 -3.10 -11.08 15.40
N ASP A 190 -3.36 -9.88 15.91
CA ASP A 190 -4.52 -9.07 15.51
C ASP A 190 -4.30 -8.39 14.15
N LEU A 191 -5.40 -8.19 13.43
CA LEU A 191 -5.47 -7.36 12.23
C LEU A 191 -6.23 -6.05 12.53
N VAL A 192 -5.59 -4.92 12.26
CA VAL A 192 -6.22 -3.60 12.26
C VAL A 192 -6.66 -3.25 10.85
N HIS A 193 -7.91 -2.84 10.69
CA HIS A 193 -8.45 -2.35 9.41
C HIS A 193 -8.95 -0.92 9.54
N TRP A 194 -8.79 -0.13 8.48
CA TRP A 194 -9.52 1.11 8.28
C TRP A 194 -9.92 1.30 6.81
N PRO A 195 -11.10 1.89 6.55
CA PRO A 195 -11.59 2.09 5.20
C PRO A 195 -10.82 3.21 4.49
N ALA A 196 -10.94 3.26 3.16
CA ALA A 196 -10.42 4.34 2.34
C ALA A 196 -10.95 5.72 2.76
N GLY A 197 -10.13 6.75 2.59
CA GLY A 197 -10.43 8.10 3.07
C GLY A 197 -10.38 8.23 4.59
N SER A 198 -9.48 7.48 5.25
CA SER A 198 -9.26 7.61 6.70
C SER A 198 -7.91 8.25 6.98
N ARG A 199 -7.92 9.24 7.86
CA ARG A 199 -6.70 9.75 8.49
C ARG A 199 -6.31 8.85 9.64
N ARG A 200 -5.01 8.78 9.95
CA ARG A 200 -4.52 7.89 11.02
C ARG A 200 -3.31 8.43 11.78
N LEU A 201 -3.18 8.00 13.02
CA LEU A 201 -2.03 8.22 13.87
C LEU A 201 -1.66 6.91 14.55
N GLU A 202 -0.40 6.49 14.46
CA GLU A 202 0.07 5.25 15.04
C GLU A 202 0.95 5.49 16.27
N HIS A 203 0.76 4.66 17.28
CA HIS A 203 1.55 4.65 18.49
C HIS A 203 1.94 3.22 18.88
N ARG A 204 3.24 3.00 19.10
CA ARG A 204 3.85 1.75 19.52
C ARG A 204 4.39 1.98 20.94
N PRO A 205 3.72 1.46 22.00
CA PRO A 205 4.13 1.74 23.38
C PRO A 205 5.41 1.00 23.81
N GLY A 206 5.85 0.01 23.02
CA GLY A 206 7.05 -0.79 23.24
C GLY A 206 7.50 -1.44 21.93
N PRO A 207 8.35 -2.50 21.99
CA PRO A 207 8.75 -3.24 20.81
C PRO A 207 7.54 -3.76 20.04
N CYS A 208 7.45 -3.43 18.76
CA CYS A 208 6.32 -3.76 17.91
C CYS A 208 6.76 -3.95 16.47
N THR A 209 6.32 -5.05 15.86
CA THR A 209 6.58 -5.36 14.45
C THR A 209 5.25 -5.50 13.72
N THR A 210 5.08 -4.84 12.58
CA THR A 210 3.81 -4.77 11.85
C THR A 210 4.01 -4.95 10.35
N LEU A 211 3.11 -5.68 9.70
CA LEU A 211 2.94 -5.67 8.24
C LEU A 211 1.72 -4.83 7.90
N HIS A 212 1.92 -3.71 7.22
CA HIS A 212 0.85 -2.88 6.68
C HIS A 212 0.69 -3.14 5.18
N LEU A 213 -0.54 -3.35 4.75
CA LEU A 213 -0.92 -3.38 3.35
C LEU A 213 -1.82 -2.20 3.03
N ALA A 214 -1.43 -1.44 2.01
CA ALA A 214 -2.25 -0.38 1.45
C ALA A 214 -3.02 -0.96 0.26
N VAL A 215 -4.34 -1.08 0.41
CA VAL A 215 -5.22 -1.71 -0.56
C VAL A 215 -6.01 -0.65 -1.33
N PRO A 216 -5.80 -0.52 -2.65
CA PRO A 216 -6.65 0.28 -3.50
C PRO A 216 -8.09 -0.27 -3.46
N ALA A 217 -9.03 0.51 -2.90
CA ALA A 217 -10.39 0.06 -2.59
C ALA A 217 -11.46 0.70 -3.47
N ARG A 218 -11.15 1.80 -4.17
CA ARG A 218 -12.07 2.49 -5.09
C ARG A 218 -11.61 2.34 -6.53
N ARG A 219 -12.54 2.12 -7.45
CA ARG A 219 -12.23 1.98 -8.89
C ARG A 219 -11.60 3.26 -9.46
N ASP A 220 -11.99 4.41 -8.92
CA ASP A 220 -11.46 5.72 -9.33
C ASP A 220 -9.97 5.86 -9.00
N ALA A 221 -9.42 5.02 -8.11
CA ALA A 221 -7.97 4.93 -7.88
C ALA A 221 -7.18 4.67 -9.17
N ALA A 222 -7.75 3.90 -10.10
CA ALA A 222 -7.10 3.57 -11.36
C ALA A 222 -7.18 4.70 -12.40
N LEU A 223 -8.05 5.69 -12.21
CA LEU A 223 -8.30 6.75 -13.20
C LEU A 223 -7.05 7.57 -13.53
N PRO A 224 -6.23 8.03 -12.56
CA PRO A 224 -4.98 8.72 -12.88
C PRO A 224 -4.04 7.89 -13.75
N HIS A 225 -3.91 6.58 -13.49
CA HIS A 225 -3.07 5.69 -14.29
C HIS A 225 -3.60 5.49 -15.71
N VAL A 226 -4.93 5.39 -15.87
CA VAL A 226 -5.58 5.34 -17.18
C VAL A 226 -5.32 6.65 -17.94
N CYS A 227 -5.50 7.80 -17.29
CA CYS A 227 -5.23 9.11 -17.88
C CYS A 227 -3.77 9.24 -18.32
N GLU A 228 -2.81 8.77 -17.53
CA GLU A 228 -1.39 8.78 -17.91
C GLU A 228 -1.08 7.89 -19.12
N VAL A 229 -1.67 6.68 -19.18
CA VAL A 229 -1.48 5.78 -20.34
C VAL A 229 -2.09 6.41 -21.60
N LEU A 230 -3.30 6.96 -21.50
CA LEU A 230 -3.94 7.65 -22.62
C LEU A 230 -3.12 8.86 -23.05
N ALA A 231 -2.61 9.66 -22.12
CA ALA A 231 -1.74 10.79 -22.42
C ALA A 231 -0.41 10.35 -23.09
N ALA A 232 0.13 9.20 -22.69
CA ALA A 232 1.32 8.62 -23.33
C ALA A 232 1.05 8.13 -24.75
N LEU A 233 -0.10 7.50 -24.99
CA LEU A 233 -0.49 7.03 -26.33
C LEU A 233 -0.90 8.16 -27.27
N MET A 234 -1.42 9.26 -26.73
CA MET A 234 -1.76 10.47 -27.48
C MET A 234 -0.56 11.38 -27.77
N ARG A 235 0.60 11.14 -27.14
CA ARG A 235 1.82 11.89 -27.44
C ARG A 235 2.30 11.53 -28.85
N ASP A 236 2.43 12.55 -29.68
CA ASP A 236 3.00 12.42 -31.01
C ASP A 236 4.49 12.04 -30.89
N PRO A 237 4.97 10.97 -31.56
CA PRO A 237 6.39 10.66 -31.61
C PRO A 237 7.21 11.68 -32.42
N ALA A 238 6.56 12.54 -33.21
CA ALA A 238 7.25 13.60 -33.96
C ALA A 238 7.43 14.87 -33.09
N PRO A 239 8.61 15.51 -33.12
CA PRO A 239 8.82 16.82 -32.50
C PRO A 239 8.10 17.88 -33.33
N GLY A 240 6.78 18.00 -33.15
CA GLY A 240 6.02 19.15 -33.59
C GLY A 240 6.33 20.37 -32.72
N PRO A 241 6.25 21.60 -33.26
CA PRO A 241 6.37 22.80 -32.44
C PRO A 241 5.33 22.78 -31.31
N PRO A 242 5.67 23.30 -30.12
CA PRO A 242 4.74 23.30 -28.98
C PRO A 242 3.42 23.96 -29.40
N PRO A 243 2.27 23.43 -28.93
CA PRO A 243 0.98 24.01 -29.28
C PRO A 243 0.99 25.48 -28.89
N SER A 244 0.89 26.34 -29.90
CA SER A 244 0.68 27.77 -29.67
C SER A 244 -0.62 27.94 -28.88
N ALA A 245 -0.61 28.90 -27.94
CA ALA A 245 -1.63 29.24 -26.94
C ALA A 245 -3.09 28.88 -27.28
N PRO A 246 -3.94 28.58 -26.27
CA PRO A 246 -5.32 28.13 -26.47
C PRO A 246 -6.06 29.06 -27.44
N SER A 247 -6.35 28.54 -28.63
CA SER A 247 -7.11 29.26 -29.64
C SER A 247 -8.53 29.44 -29.10
N ALA A 248 -8.93 30.69 -28.86
CA ALA A 248 -10.23 31.01 -28.31
C ALA A 248 -11.34 30.40 -29.20
N ALA A 249 -12.35 29.78 -28.56
CA ALA A 249 -13.53 29.30 -29.28
C ALA A 249 -14.17 30.48 -30.03
N SER A 250 -14.33 30.34 -31.35
CA SER A 250 -14.95 31.39 -32.16
C SER A 250 -16.46 31.17 -32.20
N VAL A 251 -17.25 32.23 -32.01
CA VAL A 251 -18.72 32.14 -32.06
C VAL A 251 -19.15 32.31 -33.52
N THR A 252 -19.97 31.39 -34.02
CA THR A 252 -20.64 31.50 -35.33
C THR A 252 -21.62 32.67 -35.35
N PRO A 253 -22.00 33.22 -36.52
CA PRO A 253 -22.99 34.30 -36.64
C PRO A 253 -24.33 33.99 -35.96
N ASP A 254 -24.67 32.71 -35.83
CA ASP A 254 -25.87 32.14 -35.21
C ASP A 254 -25.69 31.81 -33.71
N GLY A 255 -24.61 32.33 -33.09
CA GLY A 255 -24.40 32.29 -31.64
C GLY A 255 -23.84 30.97 -31.10
N ARG A 256 -23.50 30.01 -31.97
CA ARG A 256 -22.94 28.71 -31.56
C ARG A 256 -21.42 28.77 -31.45
N LEU A 257 -20.86 28.16 -30.41
CA LEU A 257 -19.41 28.00 -30.25
C LEU A 257 -18.86 27.03 -31.30
N THR A 258 -17.81 27.44 -32.01
CA THR A 258 -17.03 26.53 -32.86
C THR A 258 -15.92 25.88 -32.06
N VAL A 259 -15.80 24.56 -32.21
CA VAL A 259 -14.69 23.79 -31.63
C VAL A 259 -13.44 24.05 -32.47
N PRO A 260 -12.34 24.57 -31.87
CA PRO A 260 -11.08 24.79 -32.58
C PRO A 260 -10.59 23.51 -33.26
N ALA A 261 -9.97 23.63 -34.44
CA ALA A 261 -9.50 22.48 -35.21
C ALA A 261 -8.55 21.58 -34.38
N ALA A 262 -7.65 22.18 -33.60
CA ALA A 262 -6.74 21.47 -32.71
C ALA A 262 -7.46 20.64 -31.62
N LEU A 263 -8.60 21.13 -31.12
CA LEU A 263 -9.41 20.40 -30.13
C LEU A 263 -10.18 19.25 -30.79
N ARG A 264 -10.69 19.47 -32.01
CA ARG A 264 -11.30 18.40 -32.83
C ARG A 264 -10.27 17.31 -33.14
N GLU A 265 -9.06 17.69 -33.51
CA GLU A 265 -7.97 16.76 -33.81
C GLU A 265 -7.57 15.95 -32.56
N HIS A 266 -7.45 16.59 -31.39
CA HIS A 266 -7.24 15.88 -30.12
C HIS A 266 -8.38 14.91 -29.80
N ALA A 267 -9.64 15.31 -30.03
CA ALA A 267 -10.80 14.46 -29.79
C ALA A 267 -10.88 13.25 -30.75
N GLU A 268 -10.46 13.43 -32.01
CA GLU A 268 -10.30 12.31 -32.95
C GLU A 268 -9.16 11.38 -32.52
N ARG A 269 -8.00 11.91 -32.13
CA ARG A 269 -6.88 11.11 -31.60
C ARG A 269 -7.27 10.32 -30.36
N PHE A 270 -8.00 10.94 -29.43
CA PHE A 270 -8.53 10.27 -28.25
C PHE A 270 -9.49 9.12 -28.62
N ARG A 271 -10.43 9.37 -29.54
CA ARG A 271 -11.34 8.31 -30.03
C ARG A 271 -10.60 7.18 -30.72
N HIS A 272 -9.59 7.49 -31.53
CA HIS A 272 -8.77 6.48 -32.21
C HIS A 272 -7.96 5.65 -31.22
N ALA A 273 -7.32 6.30 -30.23
CA ALA A 273 -6.60 5.61 -29.17
C ALA A 273 -7.51 4.65 -28.39
N LEU A 274 -8.75 5.06 -28.08
CA LEU A 274 -9.72 4.21 -27.37
C LEU A 274 -10.32 3.09 -28.23
N ALA A 275 -10.35 3.25 -29.55
CA ALA A 275 -10.88 2.24 -30.47
C ALA A 275 -9.89 1.07 -30.69
N ASP A 276 -8.60 1.27 -30.37
CA ASP A 276 -7.57 0.25 -30.44
C ASP A 276 -7.43 -0.51 -29.10
N ARG A 277 -6.81 -1.70 -29.13
CA ARG A 277 -6.40 -2.46 -27.94
C ARG A 277 -5.08 -1.96 -27.33
N ALA A 278 -4.43 -0.96 -27.94
CA ALA A 278 -3.19 -0.40 -27.44
C ALA A 278 -3.27 0.13 -25.99
N PRO A 279 -4.33 0.86 -25.56
CA PRO A 279 -4.48 1.28 -24.16
C PRO A 279 -4.64 0.10 -23.21
N GLU A 280 -5.46 -0.89 -23.57
CA GLU A 280 -5.64 -2.11 -22.76
C GLU A 280 -4.31 -2.84 -22.58
N ARG A 281 -3.57 -3.05 -23.67
CA ARG A 281 -2.25 -3.70 -23.62
C ARG A 281 -1.24 -2.89 -22.80
N ALA A 282 -1.21 -1.58 -22.95
CA ALA A 282 -0.33 -0.69 -22.19
C ALA A 282 -0.68 -0.70 -20.70
N LEU A 283 -1.98 -0.70 -20.35
CA LEU A 283 -2.46 -0.85 -18.98
C LEU A 283 -2.10 -2.22 -18.41
N LEU A 284 -2.27 -3.30 -19.17
CA LEU A 284 -1.88 -4.66 -18.75
C LEU A 284 -0.38 -4.79 -18.55
N LEU A 285 0.44 -4.22 -19.45
CA LEU A 285 1.90 -4.21 -19.31
C LEU A 285 2.34 -3.39 -18.10
N ARG A 286 1.70 -2.23 -17.87
CA ARG A 286 2.00 -1.38 -16.72
C ARG A 286 1.54 -2.02 -15.41
N TRP A 287 0.36 -2.63 -15.41
CA TRP A 287 -0.13 -3.41 -14.28
C TRP A 287 0.78 -4.60 -13.99
N ALA A 288 1.19 -5.36 -15.01
CA ALA A 288 2.15 -6.45 -14.87
C ALA A 288 3.50 -5.96 -14.36
N ALA A 289 4.00 -4.82 -14.86
CA ALA A 289 5.23 -4.20 -14.38
C ALA A 289 5.12 -3.80 -12.91
N LEU A 290 4.02 -3.17 -12.51
CA LEU A 290 3.76 -2.80 -11.12
C LEU A 290 3.58 -4.03 -10.22
N CYS A 291 2.93 -5.10 -10.70
CA CYS A 291 2.82 -6.38 -9.98
C CYS A 291 4.13 -7.19 -9.94
N SER A 292 5.08 -6.91 -10.84
CA SER A 292 6.39 -7.58 -10.89
C SER A 292 7.49 -6.82 -10.15
N ALA A 293 7.26 -5.52 -9.90
CA ALA A 293 8.09 -4.67 -9.06
C ALA A 293 7.55 -4.59 -7.62
N ALA A 294 6.46 -5.31 -7.33
CA ALA A 294 5.75 -5.42 -6.05
C ALA A 294 5.70 -6.88 -5.57
#